data_AF-A0A9W8LIZ5-F1
#
_entry.id   AF-A0A9W8LIZ5-F1
#
_cell.length_a   1.000
_cell.length_b   1.000
_cell.length_c   1.000
_cell.angle_alpha   90.00
_cell.angle_beta   90.00
_cell.angle_gamma   90.00
#
_symmetry.space_group_name_H-M   'P 1'
#
loop_
_entity.id
_entity.type
_entity.pdbx_description
1 polymer ?
#
loop_
_entity_poly.entity_id
_entity_poly.type
_entity_poly.pdbx_seq_one_letter_code
_entity_poly.pdbx_strand_id
1 'polypeptide(L)'
;MFNHEPFGHQNVGFTRDMSQNIIKYTALRDISAGEELCICYGPNVWFDMVSENQQGDRSNGENAGDDDDMPSAEDFLQGIDIA
;
A
#
# COMPACT_ATOMS: atom_id res chain seq x y z
N MET A 1 12.86 -8.25 6.90
CA MET A 1 11.73 -8.34 5.96
C MET A 1 10.94 -7.05 6.09
N PHE A 2 10.33 -6.55 5.00
CA PHE A 2 9.58 -5.28 5.02
C PHE A 2 8.14 -5.53 5.47
N ASN A 3 7.63 -4.63 6.31
CA ASN A 3 6.23 -4.64 6.74
C ASN A 3 5.36 -3.76 5.81
N HIS A 4 4.05 -3.80 6.04
CA HIS A 4 3.07 -3.09 5.23
C HIS A 4 2.75 -1.71 5.83
N GLU A 5 2.74 -0.69 4.97
CA GLU A 5 2.08 0.59 5.24
C GLU A 5 1.10 0.91 4.09
N PRO A 6 0.01 1.65 4.37
CA PRO A 6 -0.92 2.11 3.34
C PRO A 6 -0.21 2.96 2.28
N PHE A 7 -0.79 2.99 1.08
CA PHE A 7 -0.24 3.80 -0.01
C PHE A 7 -0.14 5.28 0.38
N GLY A 8 1.05 5.85 0.19
CA GLY A 8 1.40 7.22 0.59
C GLY A 8 2.19 7.31 1.90
N HIS A 9 2.15 6.27 2.75
CA HIS A 9 2.85 6.24 4.04
C HIS A 9 4.13 5.40 4.02
N GLN A 10 4.29 4.52 3.02
CA GLN A 10 5.49 3.70 2.86
C GLN A 10 6.74 4.53 2.57
N ASN A 11 7.88 4.12 3.09
CA ASN A 11 9.18 4.77 2.86
C ASN A 11 10.07 4.01 1.87
N VAL A 12 9.70 2.77 1.53
CA VAL A 12 10.38 1.95 0.53
C VAL A 12 9.41 1.56 -0.59
N GLY A 13 9.84 1.76 -1.84
CA GLY A 13 9.21 1.21 -3.03
C GLY A 13 10.00 0.03 -3.58
N PHE A 14 9.40 -0.75 -4.47
CA PHE A 14 10.11 -1.83 -5.14
C PHE A 14 9.72 -1.97 -6.61
N THR A 15 10.67 -2.45 -7.42
CA THR A 15 10.43 -2.84 -8.81
C THR A 15 10.95 -4.25 -9.05
N ARG A 16 10.33 -4.95 -10.00
CA ARG A 16 10.74 -6.31 -10.38
C ARG A 16 11.49 -6.24 -11.71
N ASP A 17 12.74 -6.67 -11.71
CA ASP A 17 13.50 -6.90 -12.93
C ASP A 17 13.42 -8.38 -13.28
N MET A 18 12.55 -8.69 -14.25
CA MET A 18 12.32 -10.06 -14.72
C MET A 18 13.50 -10.60 -15.55
N SER A 19 14.32 -9.74 -16.15
CA SER A 19 15.47 -10.16 -16.94
C SER A 19 16.58 -10.72 -16.05
N GLN A 20 16.76 -10.10 -14.88
CA GLN A 20 17.75 -10.49 -13.88
C GLN A 20 17.16 -11.38 -12.77
N ASN A 21 15.84 -11.58 -12.74
CA ASN A 21 15.10 -12.26 -11.68
C ASN A 21 15.38 -11.67 -10.27
N ILE A 22 15.39 -10.34 -10.16
CA ILE A 22 15.61 -9.63 -8.90
C ILE A 22 14.45 -8.69 -8.56
N ILE A 23 14.36 -8.34 -7.28
CA ILE A 23 13.51 -7.28 -6.77
C ILE A 23 14.42 -6.16 -6.27
N LYS A 24 14.28 -4.97 -6.83
CA LYS A 24 15.04 -3.78 -6.43
C LYS A 24 14.20 -2.94 -5.49
N TYR A 25 14.69 -2.72 -4.26
CA TYR A 25 14.07 -1.84 -3.28
C TYR A 25 14.75 -0.47 -3.31
N THR A 26 13.95 0.59 -3.29
CA THR A 26 14.44 1.98 -3.37
C THR A 26 13.72 2.82 -2.32
N ALA A 27 14.46 3.67 -1.61
CA ALA A 27 13.86 4.64 -0.68
C ALA A 27 13.07 5.69 -1.48
N LEU A 28 11.83 5.96 -1.05
CA LEU A 28 10.96 6.96 -1.69
C LEU A 28 11.19 8.38 -1.14
N ARG A 29 11.84 8.48 0.02
CA ARG A 29 12.22 9.71 0.72
C ARG A 29 13.43 9.44 1.60
N ASP A 30 13.97 10.48 2.22
CA ASP A 30 14.98 10.32 3.27
C ASP A 30 14.40 9.51 4.45
N ILE A 31 15.20 8.58 4.96
CA ILE A 31 14.83 7.66 6.04
C ILE A 31 15.78 7.89 7.20
N SER A 32 15.22 8.14 8.39
CA SER A 32 16.02 8.40 9.58
C SER A 32 16.59 7.10 10.15
N ALA A 33 17.73 7.17 10.83
CA ALA A 33 18.29 6.01 11.52
C ALA A 33 17.31 5.51 12.61
N GLY A 34 17.02 4.21 12.58
CA GLY A 34 16.06 3.57 13.50
C GLY A 34 14.61 3.62 13.05
N GLU A 35 14.30 4.27 11.92
CA GLU A 35 12.98 4.19 11.29
C GLU A 35 12.77 2.80 10.66
N GLU A 36 11.57 2.25 10.80
CA GLU A 36 11.22 0.97 10.21
C GLU A 36 11.01 1.10 8.69
N LEU A 37 11.49 0.12 7.94
CA LEU A 37 11.33 0.10 6.48
C LEU A 37 10.04 -0.63 6.10
N CYS A 38 9.12 0.09 5.47
CA CYS A 38 7.81 -0.41 5.08
C CYS A 38 7.56 -0.23 3.58
N ILE A 39 6.82 -1.17 3.00
CA ILE A 39 6.39 -1.15 1.59
C ILE A 39 4.86 -1.16 1.52
N CYS A 40 4.31 -0.63 0.42
CA CYS A 40 2.90 -0.83 0.12
C CYS A 40 2.73 -2.20 -0.57
N TYR A 41 1.83 -3.04 -0.04
CA TYR A 41 1.52 -4.35 -0.60
C TYR A 41 0.55 -4.28 -1.80
N GLY A 42 -0.12 -3.14 -1.96
CA GLY A 42 -1.11 -2.91 -3.01
C GLY A 42 -2.53 -3.38 -2.63
N PRO A 43 -3.52 -3.05 -3.47
CA PRO A 43 -4.95 -3.20 -3.18
C PRO A 43 -5.41 -4.67 -3.15
N ASN A 44 -4.65 -5.60 -3.72
CA ASN A 44 -5.03 -7.00 -3.86
C ASN A 44 -4.50 -7.89 -2.72
N VAL A 45 -4.00 -7.28 -1.64
CA VAL A 45 -3.53 -8.00 -0.47
C VAL A 45 -4.56 -7.85 0.65
N TRP A 46 -5.17 -8.98 0.98
CA TRP A 46 -6.33 -9.10 1.85
C TRP A 46 -5.87 -8.99 3.30
N PHE A 47 -5.80 -7.79 3.83
CA PHE A 47 -5.79 -7.59 5.27
C PHE A 47 -6.82 -6.50 5.57
N ASP A 48 -7.83 -6.86 6.35
CA ASP A 48 -8.74 -5.88 6.93
C ASP A 48 -7.88 -4.88 7.69
N MET A 49 -7.83 -3.65 7.21
CA MET A 49 -7.23 -2.58 7.98
C MET A 49 -8.05 -2.48 9.27
N VAL A 50 -7.47 -2.89 10.39
CA VAL A 50 -8.02 -2.55 11.70
C VAL A 50 -7.85 -1.05 11.83
N SER A 51 -8.86 -0.29 11.37
CA SER A 51 -8.96 1.11 11.73
C SER A 51 -9.09 1.13 13.25
N GLU A 52 -8.10 1.70 13.94
CA GLU A 52 -8.22 2.00 15.37
C GLU A 52 -9.19 3.17 15.56
N ASN A 53 -10.44 2.98 15.15
CA ASN A 53 -11.56 3.77 15.66
C ASN A 53 -12.11 3.04 16.88
N GLN A 54 -11.42 3.20 18.01
CA GLN A 54 -12.03 2.99 19.31
C GLN A 54 -13.11 4.07 19.52
N GLN A 55 -14.32 3.80 19.05
CA GLN A 55 -15.53 4.42 19.58
C GLN A 55 -16.78 3.61 19.22
N GLY A 56 -17.26 2.85 20.21
CA GLY A 56 -18.65 2.94 20.65
C GLY A 56 -19.78 2.45 19.71
N ASP A 57 -20.31 1.29 20.10
CA ASP A 57 -21.74 0.96 20.11
C ASP A 57 -22.39 0.30 18.88
N ARG A 58 -23.28 -0.64 19.22
CA ARG A 58 -23.92 -1.65 18.40
C ARG A 58 -25.06 -1.04 17.58
N SER A 59 -25.19 -1.38 16.30
CA SER A 59 -26.46 -1.87 15.72
C SER A 59 -26.34 -2.26 14.25
N ASN A 60 -27.07 -3.32 13.95
CA ASN A 60 -27.29 -4.00 12.68
C ASN A 60 -27.88 -3.08 11.58
N GLY A 61 -27.38 -3.17 10.35
CA GLY A 61 -27.98 -2.50 9.20
C GLY A 61 -27.26 -2.82 7.89
N GLU A 62 -27.89 -3.66 7.06
CA GLU A 62 -27.48 -4.02 5.71
C GLU A 62 -27.46 -2.80 4.79
N ASN A 63 -26.38 -2.59 4.02
CA ASN A 63 -26.45 -1.96 2.71
C ASN A 63 -25.18 -2.25 1.90
N ALA A 64 -25.33 -3.02 0.82
CA ALA A 64 -24.37 -3.12 -0.26
C ALA A 64 -24.63 -1.95 -1.21
N GLY A 65 -23.59 -1.19 -1.57
CA GLY A 65 -23.71 -0.10 -2.53
C GLY A 65 -22.39 0.64 -2.78
N ASP A 66 -21.82 0.33 -3.95
CA ASP A 66 -21.01 1.19 -4.83
C ASP A 66 -19.51 1.39 -4.51
N ASP A 67 -18.72 0.36 -4.85
CA ASP A 67 -17.23 0.34 -4.90
C ASP A 67 -16.69 0.74 -6.30
N ASP A 68 -17.26 1.76 -6.96
CA ASP A 68 -16.96 2.09 -8.37
C ASP A 68 -15.97 3.26 -8.59
N ASP A 69 -15.07 3.56 -7.64
CA ASP A 69 -14.05 4.61 -7.86
C ASP A 69 -12.67 4.28 -7.25
N MET A 70 -12.29 2.99 -7.28
CA MET A 70 -10.91 2.59 -7.02
C MET A 70 -10.10 2.65 -8.33
N PRO A 71 -9.03 3.48 -8.40
CA PRO A 71 -8.19 3.52 -9.58
C PRO A 71 -7.60 2.14 -9.85
N SER A 72 -7.58 1.75 -11.12
CA SER A 72 -7.17 0.41 -11.51
C SER A 72 -5.70 0.18 -11.16
N ALA A 73 -5.31 -1.08 -10.98
CA ALA A 73 -3.90 -1.44 -10.79
C ALA A 73 -3.01 -0.98 -11.97
N GLU A 74 -3.60 -0.75 -13.14
CA GLU A 74 -2.92 -0.21 -14.32
C GLU A 74 -2.63 1.28 -14.19
N ASP A 75 -3.47 2.06 -13.50
CA ASP A 75 -3.25 3.49 -13.22
C ASP A 75 -2.13 3.69 -12.20
N PHE A 76 -2.01 2.78 -11.23
CA PHE A 76 -0.92 2.76 -10.23
C PHE A 76 0.47 2.59 -10.85
N LEU A 77 0.56 1.88 -11.98
CA LEU A 77 1.80 1.64 -12.69
C LEU A 77 2.11 2.73 -13.73
N GLN A 78 1.12 3.50 -14.15
CA GLN A 78 1.27 4.60 -15.11
C GLN A 78 1.80 5.90 -14.47
N GLY A 79 1.66 6.06 -13.14
CA GLY A 79 2.15 7.25 -12.42
C GLY A 79 3.63 7.21 -12.01
N ILE A 80 4.36 6.12 -12.28
CA ILE A 80 5.81 6.05 -12.06
C ILE A 80 6.48 6.54 -13.34
N ASP A 81 6.41 7.85 -13.58
CA ASP A 81 7.22 8.50 -14.62
C ASP A 81 8.70 8.36 -14.25
N ILE A 82 9.40 7.56 -15.04
CA ILE A 82 10.84 7.36 -14.95
C ILE A 82 11.49 8.55 -15.67
N ALA A 83 11.96 9.54 -14.90
CA ALA A 83 12.98 10.49 -15.34
C ALA A 83 14.38 9.97 -14.97
#